data_AF-A0AAW1SQB2-F1
#
_entry.id   AF-A0AAW1SQB2-F1
#
_cell.length_a   1.000
_cell.length_b   1.000
_cell.length_c   1.000
_cell.angle_alpha   90.00
_cell.angle_beta   90.00
_cell.angle_gamma   90.00
#
_symmetry.space_group_name_H-M   'P 1'
#
loop_
_entity.id
_entity.type
_entity.pdbx_description
1 polymer ?
#
loop_
_entity_poly.entity_id
_entity_poly.type
_entity_poly.pdbx_seq_one_letter_code
_entity_poly.pdbx_strand_id
1 'polypeptide(L)'
;MGTHDIPEEDEEQVAETDPRGRWSRYRPEVGTGRFKHVYRGFDHKHGIDVAWSKIKQAANHLTPEQMVDIRREMGLSLDLDHANIIKCFACWLEPDPETFPGHPADACLNFVTEYFTSGNLRDYRQRHKQKDVPSIHIAHVSMMPQQVKS
;
A
#
# COMPACT_ATOMS: atom_id res chain seq x y z
N MET A 1 22.27 -0.99 -5.69
CA MET A 1 21.53 -2.26 -5.86
C MET A 1 20.67 -2.09 -7.09
N GLY A 2 20.90 -2.91 -8.12
CA GLY A 2 20.33 -2.71 -9.44
C GLY A 2 18.82 -2.81 -9.43
N THR A 3 18.15 -1.85 -10.07
CA THR A 3 16.81 -2.06 -10.61
C THR A 3 16.98 -3.15 -11.66
N HIS A 4 16.50 -4.36 -11.38
CA HIS A 4 16.24 -5.30 -12.45
C HIS A 4 15.06 -4.68 -13.20
N ASP A 5 15.34 -4.09 -14.36
CA ASP A 5 14.31 -3.58 -15.25
C ASP A 5 13.53 -4.79 -15.75
N ILE A 6 12.44 -5.09 -15.05
CA ILE A 6 11.47 -6.08 -15.48
C ILE A 6 10.84 -5.50 -16.77
N PRO A 7 10.77 -6.25 -17.87
CA PRO A 7 10.09 -5.78 -19.08
C PRO A 7 8.67 -5.31 -18.73
N GLU A 8 8.20 -4.18 -19.27
CA GLU A 8 6.85 -3.66 -18.98
C GLU A 8 5.75 -4.72 -19.20
N GLU A 9 5.94 -5.60 -20.18
CA GLU A 9 5.05 -6.74 -20.46
C GLU A 9 4.93 -7.73 -19.28
N ASP A 10 6.01 -7.91 -18.51
CA ASP A 10 6.02 -8.76 -17.31
C ASP A 10 5.38 -8.06 -16.10
N GLU A 11 5.33 -6.72 -16.07
CA GLU A 11 4.66 -5.94 -15.03
C GLU A 11 3.13 -6.03 -15.13
N GLU A 12 2.61 -6.14 -16.35
CA GLU A 12 1.18 -6.25 -16.63
C GLU A 12 0.69 -7.71 -16.73
N GLN A 13 1.60 -8.69 -16.58
CA GLN A 13 1.21 -10.08 -16.60
C GLN A 13 0.43 -10.48 -15.35
N VAL A 14 -0.82 -10.91 -15.54
CA VAL A 14 -1.66 -11.46 -14.48
C VAL A 14 -1.01 -12.72 -13.90
N ALA A 15 -0.69 -12.67 -12.61
CA ALA A 15 -0.06 -13.76 -11.87
C ALA A 15 -1.07 -14.68 -11.20
N GLU A 16 -2.19 -14.13 -10.77
CA GLU A 16 -3.20 -14.83 -9.98
C GLU A 16 -4.53 -14.09 -10.11
N THR A 17 -5.63 -14.83 -10.05
CA THR A 17 -7.00 -14.31 -10.06
C THR A 17 -7.74 -14.92 -8.87
N ASP A 18 -8.63 -14.16 -8.24
CA ASP A 18 -9.41 -14.68 -7.13
C ASP A 18 -10.38 -15.79 -7.59
N PRO A 19 -10.89 -16.63 -6.69
CA PRO A 19 -11.77 -17.74 -7.04
C PRO A 19 -13.03 -17.35 -7.82
N ARG A 20 -13.49 -16.08 -7.73
CA ARG A 20 -14.68 -15.58 -8.44
C ARG A 20 -14.35 -14.84 -9.73
N GLY A 21 -13.08 -14.65 -10.07
CA GLY A 21 -12.67 -13.98 -11.31
C GLY A 21 -12.83 -12.46 -11.33
N ARG A 22 -13.13 -11.83 -10.18
CA ARG A 22 -13.35 -10.37 -10.10
C ARG A 22 -12.06 -9.60 -9.94
N TRP A 23 -11.10 -10.14 -9.20
CA TRP A 23 -9.84 -9.48 -8.90
C TRP A 23 -8.70 -10.28 -9.51
N SER A 24 -7.76 -9.58 -10.15
CA SER A 24 -6.48 -10.15 -10.56
C SER A 24 -5.33 -9.39 -9.90
N ARG A 25 -4.21 -10.06 -9.64
CA ARG A 25 -2.95 -9.37 -9.30
C ARG A 25 -1.88 -9.63 -10.33
N TYR A 26 -0.95 -8.68 -10.38
CA TYR A 26 0.26 -8.77 -11.19
C TYR A 26 1.42 -9.38 -10.39
N ARG A 27 2.51 -9.74 -11.08
CA ARG A 27 3.69 -10.32 -10.44
C ARG A 27 4.43 -9.35 -9.51
N PRO A 28 4.71 -8.09 -9.91
CA PRO A 28 5.56 -7.22 -9.11
C PRO A 28 4.97 -6.90 -7.74
N GLU A 29 5.77 -7.06 -6.71
CA GLU A 29 5.43 -6.61 -5.36
C GLU A 29 5.66 -5.09 -5.25
N VAL A 30 4.64 -4.37 -4.80
CA VAL A 30 4.68 -2.91 -4.66
C VAL A 30 4.99 -2.47 -3.22
N GLY A 31 4.98 -3.41 -2.27
CA GLY A 31 5.44 -3.13 -0.91
C GLY A 31 5.34 -4.31 0.03
N THR A 32 6.19 -4.30 1.06
CA THR A 32 6.25 -5.34 2.09
C THR A 32 6.08 -4.72 3.47
N GLY A 33 5.23 -5.32 4.30
CA GLY A 33 5.15 -5.06 5.73
C GLY A 33 5.77 -6.21 6.54
N ARG A 34 5.62 -6.18 7.87
CA ARG A 34 6.14 -7.24 8.75
C ARG A 34 5.60 -8.63 8.39
N PHE A 35 4.32 -8.70 8.01
CA PHE A 35 3.64 -9.97 7.71
C PHE A 35 2.98 -9.98 6.32
N LYS A 36 2.79 -8.80 5.73
CA LYS A 36 2.00 -8.63 4.51
C LYS A 36 2.89 -8.35 3.32
N HIS A 37 2.53 -8.94 2.19
CA HIS A 37 3.08 -8.62 0.88
C HIS A 37 1.98 -7.95 0.07
N VAL A 38 2.28 -6.82 -0.56
CA VAL A 38 1.31 -6.01 -1.30
C VAL A 38 1.69 -6.02 -2.77
N TYR A 39 0.73 -6.38 -3.61
CA TYR A 39 0.85 -6.43 -5.06
C TYR A 39 -0.10 -5.42 -5.68
N ARG A 40 0.24 -4.94 -6.88
CA ARG A 40 -0.75 -4.27 -7.71
C ARG A 40 -1.77 -5.31 -8.19
N GLY A 41 -3.04 -4.93 -8.19
CA GLY A 41 -4.11 -5.71 -8.78
C GLY A 41 -5.14 -4.85 -9.48
N PHE A 42 -6.17 -5.50 -10.01
CA PHE A 42 -7.22 -4.86 -10.78
C PHE A 42 -8.60 -5.43 -10.39
N ASP A 43 -9.58 -4.54 -10.17
CA ASP A 43 -10.99 -4.92 -10.02
C ASP A 43 -11.69 -4.84 -11.37
N HIS A 44 -11.91 -6.00 -12.00
CA HIS A 44 -12.54 -6.11 -13.31
C HIS A 44 -13.98 -5.61 -13.34
N LYS A 45 -14.66 -5.57 -12.19
CA LYS A 45 -16.04 -5.10 -12.11
C LYS A 45 -16.15 -3.58 -12.21
N HIS A 46 -15.23 -2.86 -11.57
CA HIS A 46 -15.26 -1.39 -11.51
C HIS A 46 -14.23 -0.71 -12.42
N GLY A 47 -13.28 -1.47 -12.97
CA GLY A 47 -12.24 -0.95 -13.85
C GLY A 47 -11.21 -0.08 -13.13
N ILE A 48 -10.86 -0.43 -11.89
CA ILE A 48 -9.92 0.34 -11.05
C ILE A 48 -8.73 -0.51 -10.61
N ASP A 49 -7.58 0.14 -10.46
CA ASP A 49 -6.43 -0.44 -9.77
C ASP A 49 -6.73 -0.64 -8.27
N VAL A 50 -6.27 -1.76 -7.73
CA VAL A 50 -6.42 -2.12 -6.32
C VAL A 50 -5.08 -2.59 -5.74
N ALA A 51 -4.93 -2.48 -4.43
CA ALA A 51 -3.86 -3.13 -3.72
C ALA A 51 -4.33 -4.53 -3.29
N TRP A 52 -3.66 -5.58 -3.78
CA TRP A 52 -3.89 -6.95 -3.32
C TRP A 52 -2.83 -7.30 -2.29
N SER A 53 -3.25 -7.45 -1.03
CA SER A 53 -2.36 -7.84 0.06
C SER A 53 -2.53 -9.31 0.43
N LYS A 54 -1.40 -9.97 0.73
CA LYS A 54 -1.35 -11.39 1.12
C LYS A 54 -0.60 -11.55 2.44
N ILE A 55 -1.14 -12.35 3.35
CA ILE A 55 -0.48 -12.84 4.56
C ILE A 55 -0.45 -14.36 4.47
N LYS A 56 0.75 -14.93 4.39
CA LYS A 56 0.95 -16.39 4.30
C LYS A 56 1.25 -16.96 5.68
N GLN A 57 0.50 -17.96 6.12
CA GLN A 57 0.63 -18.55 7.46
C GLN A 57 2.04 -19.12 7.69
N ALA A 58 2.47 -20.05 6.85
CA ALA A 58 3.76 -20.74 7.00
C ALA A 58 4.96 -19.79 6.91
N ALA A 59 4.95 -18.85 5.96
CA ALA A 59 6.03 -17.88 5.79
C ALA A 59 6.19 -16.93 6.99
N ASN A 60 5.12 -16.71 7.75
CA ASN A 60 5.11 -15.84 8.93
C ASN A 60 5.10 -16.62 10.26
N HIS A 61 5.17 -17.95 10.20
CA HIS A 61 5.10 -18.84 11.37
C HIS A 61 3.87 -18.56 12.26
N LEU A 62 2.72 -18.27 11.64
CA LEU A 62 1.48 -17.96 12.36
C LEU A 62 0.75 -19.24 12.76
N THR A 63 0.15 -19.25 13.95
CA THR A 63 -0.73 -20.34 14.37
C THR A 63 -2.10 -20.24 13.67
N PRO A 64 -2.86 -21.34 13.56
CA PRO A 64 -4.22 -21.30 13.04
C PRO A 64 -5.12 -20.30 13.77
N GLU A 65 -4.99 -20.18 15.10
CA GLU A 65 -5.74 -19.24 15.92
C GLU A 65 -5.39 -17.79 15.56
N GLN A 66 -4.10 -17.48 15.39
CA GLN A 66 -3.67 -16.15 14.95
C GLN A 66 -4.23 -15.80 13.57
N MET A 67 -4.31 -16.78 12.65
CA MET A 67 -4.92 -16.56 11.33
C MET A 67 -6.42 -16.27 11.43
N VAL A 68 -7.13 -16.94 12.33
CA VAL A 68 -8.57 -16.67 12.60
C VAL A 68 -8.76 -15.27 13.19
N ASP A 69 -7.95 -14.89 14.17
CA ASP A 69 -8.01 -13.56 14.79
C ASP A 69 -7.72 -12.45 13.77
N ILE A 70 -6.65 -12.60 12.98
CA ILE A 70 -6.31 -11.64 11.92
C ILE A 70 -7.45 -11.56 10.90
N ARG A 71 -8.01 -12.71 10.46
CA ARG A 71 -9.15 -12.71 9.53
C ARG A 71 -10.35 -11.97 10.12
N ARG A 72 -10.66 -12.20 11.40
CA ARG A 72 -11.78 -11.54 12.10
C ARG A 72 -11.58 -10.03 12.16
N GLU A 73 -10.40 -9.57 12.57
CA GLU A 73 -10.06 -8.15 12.60
C GLU A 73 -10.13 -7.51 11.21
N MET A 74 -9.59 -8.18 10.19
CA MET A 74 -9.65 -7.68 8.82
C MET A 74 -11.07 -7.67 8.25
N GLY A 75 -11.94 -8.59 8.71
CA GLY A 75 -13.36 -8.60 8.36
C GLY A 75 -14.08 -7.33 8.78
N LEU A 76 -13.75 -6.75 9.95
CA LEU A 76 -14.35 -5.49 10.41
C LEU A 76 -14.01 -4.32 9.49
N SER A 77 -12.85 -4.36 8.83
CA SER A 77 -12.44 -3.31 7.89
C SER A 77 -13.32 -3.24 6.64
N LEU A 78 -14.09 -4.30 6.32
CA LEU A 78 -15.02 -4.31 5.18
C LEU A 78 -16.21 -3.36 5.37
N ASP A 79 -16.61 -3.13 6.61
CA ASP A 79 -17.76 -2.28 6.95
C ASP A 79 -17.37 -0.81 7.14
N LEU A 80 -16.08 -0.48 7.10
CA LEU A 80 -15.59 0.89 7.26
C LEU A 80 -15.78 1.68 5.95
N ASP A 81 -16.50 2.79 6.04
CA ASP A 81 -16.72 3.70 4.92
C ASP A 81 -16.55 5.17 5.35
N HIS A 82 -15.36 5.72 5.10
CA HIS A 82 -15.05 7.09 5.47
C HIS A 82 -13.95 7.65 4.57
N ALA A 83 -14.04 8.94 4.21
CA ALA A 83 -13.12 9.58 3.24
C ALA A 83 -11.63 9.54 3.64
N ASN A 84 -11.33 9.38 4.93
CA ASN A 84 -9.96 9.32 5.47
C ASN A 84 -9.53 7.91 5.90
N ILE A 85 -10.32 6.87 5.60
CA ILE A 85 -9.99 5.47 5.88
C ILE A 85 -9.89 4.75 4.55
N ILE A 86 -8.81 3.98 4.38
CA ILE A 86 -8.62 3.16 3.19
C ILE A 86 -9.76 2.15 3.09
N LYS A 87 -10.50 2.17 1.98
CA LYS A 87 -11.58 1.22 1.73
C LYS A 87 -11.02 -0.17 1.56
N CYS A 88 -11.59 -1.12 2.29
CA CYS A 88 -11.42 -2.55 2.05
C CYS A 88 -12.59 -3.04 1.20
N PHE A 89 -12.28 -3.66 0.05
CA PHE A 89 -13.28 -4.17 -0.88
C PHE A 89 -13.60 -5.64 -0.65
N ALA A 90 -12.60 -6.43 -0.24
CA ALA A 90 -12.75 -7.87 -0.04
C ALA A 90 -11.68 -8.41 0.90
N CYS A 91 -12.02 -9.49 1.61
CA CYS A 91 -11.11 -10.25 2.47
C CYS A 91 -11.53 -11.73 2.43
N TRP A 92 -10.61 -12.64 2.13
CA TRP A 92 -10.88 -14.08 2.11
C TRP A 92 -9.64 -14.88 2.49
N LEU A 93 -9.86 -16.05 3.09
CA LEU A 93 -8.81 -17.02 3.37
C LEU A 93 -8.79 -18.06 2.25
N GLU A 94 -7.59 -18.47 1.86
CA GLU A 94 -7.37 -19.54 0.92
C GLU A 94 -6.49 -20.63 1.55
N PRO A 95 -6.90 -21.91 1.54
CA PRO A 95 -8.22 -22.36 1.10
C PRO A 95 -9.33 -21.96 2.09
N ASP A 96 -10.58 -21.95 1.62
CA ASP A 96 -11.73 -21.53 2.41
C ASP A 96 -12.01 -22.54 3.54
N PRO A 97 -12.04 -22.13 4.82
CA PRO A 97 -12.35 -23.00 5.96
C PRO A 97 -13.70 -23.73 5.85
N GLU A 98 -14.68 -23.14 5.17
CA GLU A 98 -16.00 -23.77 4.98
C GLU A 98 -15.91 -24.95 4.01
N THR A 99 -15.05 -24.86 3.00
CA THR A 99 -14.87 -25.90 1.98
C THR A 99 -13.82 -26.92 2.36
N PHE A 100 -12.79 -26.50 3.10
CA PHE A 100 -11.66 -27.34 3.53
C PHE A 100 -11.50 -27.28 5.05
N PRO A 101 -12.37 -28.01 5.80
CA PRO A 101 -12.26 -28.10 7.25
C PRO A 101 -10.97 -28.84 7.63
N GLY A 102 -10.15 -28.24 8.51
CA GLY A 102 -8.90 -28.87 8.98
C GLY A 102 -7.69 -27.96 9.18
N HIS A 103 -7.83 -26.64 9.02
CA HIS A 103 -6.74 -25.65 9.21
C HIS A 103 -5.44 -26.03 8.49
N PRO A 104 -5.36 -25.83 7.17
CA PRO A 104 -4.16 -26.16 6.41
C PRO A 104 -2.98 -25.32 6.89
N ALA A 105 -1.81 -25.94 6.98
CA ALA A 105 -0.58 -25.29 7.45
C ALA A 105 -0.14 -24.10 6.56
N ASP A 106 -0.57 -24.09 5.30
CA ASP A 106 -0.18 -23.11 4.28
C ASP A 106 -1.32 -22.13 3.92
N ALA A 107 -2.24 -21.84 4.84
CA ALA A 107 -3.32 -20.89 4.58
C ALA A 107 -2.77 -19.50 4.21
N CYS A 108 -3.45 -18.82 3.30
CA CYS A 108 -3.16 -17.46 2.89
C CYS A 108 -4.38 -16.56 3.07
N LEU A 109 -4.24 -15.51 3.87
CA LEU A 109 -5.25 -14.47 3.95
C LEU A 109 -4.98 -13.44 2.86
N ASN A 110 -6.00 -13.22 2.02
CA ASN A 110 -6.02 -12.25 0.96
C ASN A 110 -6.96 -11.10 1.33
N PHE A 111 -6.59 -9.87 1.01
CA PHE A 111 -7.48 -8.73 1.12
C PHE A 111 -7.17 -7.69 0.05
N VAL A 112 -8.22 -7.04 -0.43
CA VAL A 112 -8.18 -6.10 -1.55
C VAL A 112 -8.63 -4.74 -1.04
N THR A 113 -7.80 -3.72 -1.25
CA THR A 113 -8.07 -2.34 -0.81
C THR A 113 -7.88 -1.35 -1.94
N GLU A 114 -8.24 -0.09 -1.70
CA GLU A 114 -7.84 1.01 -2.58
C GLU A 114 -6.32 1.03 -2.81
N TYR A 115 -5.93 1.37 -4.04
CA TYR A 115 -4.54 1.54 -4.44
C TYR A 115 -4.14 3.02 -4.40
N PHE A 116 -3.06 3.34 -3.69
CA PHE A 116 -2.54 4.72 -3.61
C PHE A 116 -1.26 4.85 -4.43
N THR A 117 -1.32 5.64 -5.49
CA THR A 117 -0.18 5.93 -6.36
C THR A 117 0.77 6.99 -5.79
N SER A 118 0.34 7.77 -4.80
CA SER A 118 1.13 8.87 -4.20
C SER A 118 2.23 8.40 -3.23
N GLY A 119 2.28 7.11 -2.91
CA GLY A 119 3.16 6.54 -1.90
C GLY A 119 2.71 6.84 -0.46
N ASN A 120 3.55 6.49 0.52
CA ASN A 120 3.22 6.61 1.94
C ASN A 120 3.82 7.88 2.60
N LEU A 121 3.27 8.26 3.76
CA LEU A 121 3.71 9.44 4.51
C LEU A 121 5.17 9.36 4.98
N ARG A 122 5.70 8.16 5.23
CA ARG A 122 7.11 7.99 5.63
C ARG A 122 8.04 8.40 4.50
N ASP A 123 7.75 7.96 3.28
CA ASP A 123 8.52 8.32 2.09
C ASP A 123 8.36 9.80 1.75
N TYR A 124 7.15 10.34 1.91
CA TYR A 124 6.92 11.78 1.79
C TYR A 124 7.80 12.56 2.78
N ARG A 125 7.76 12.22 4.08
CA ARG A 125 8.59 12.87 5.11
C ARG A 125 10.08 12.74 4.83
N GLN A 126 10.53 11.61 4.27
CA GLN A 126 11.93 11.40 3.93
C GLN A 126 12.35 12.27 2.74
N ARG A 127 11.50 12.41 1.72
CA ARG A 127 11.74 13.28 0.55
C ARG A 127 11.69 14.77 0.93
N HIS A 128 10.83 15.12 1.87
CA HIS A 128 10.58 16.49 2.34
C HIS A 128 11.05 16.68 3.78
N LYS A 129 12.29 16.24 4.09
CA LYS A 129 12.97 16.71 5.31
C LYS A 129 13.02 18.23 5.22
N GLN A 130 12.54 18.92 6.26
CA GLN A 130 12.58 20.38 6.34
C GLN A 130 13.97 20.86 5.90
N LYS A 131 14.06 21.47 4.73
CA LYS A 131 15.17 22.36 4.43
C LYS A 131 14.86 23.61 5.23
N ASP A 132 15.72 23.96 6.18
CA ASP A 132 15.66 25.25 6.85
C ASP A 132 15.37 26.31 5.79
N VAL A 133 14.23 26.97 5.91
CA VAL A 133 13.91 28.11 5.06
C VAL A 133 15.05 29.10 5.30
N PRO A 134 15.88 29.45 4.29
CA PRO A 134 16.91 30.43 4.53
C PRO A 134 16.21 31.72 4.90
N SER A 135 16.44 32.19 6.12
CA SER A 135 15.92 33.46 6.63
C SER A 135 16.22 34.55 5.62
N ILE A 136 15.20 35.03 4.92
CA ILE A 136 15.32 36.18 4.03
C ILE A 136 15.52 37.40 4.95
N HIS A 137 16.77 37.75 5.23
CA HIS A 137 17.12 39.01 5.86
C HIS A 137 16.92 40.10 4.80
N ILE A 138 15.76 40.77 4.82
CA ILE A 138 15.55 41.99 4.04
C ILE A 138 16.40 43.08 4.69
N ALA A 139 17.59 43.34 4.15
CA ALA A 139 18.39 44.50 4.54
C ALA A 139 17.65 45.77 4.08
N HIS A 140 17.16 46.56 5.04
CA HIS A 140 16.59 47.86 4.78
C HIS A 140 17.70 48.77 4.21
N VAL A 141 17.59 49.16 2.94
CA VAL A 141 18.49 50.12 2.31
C VAL A 141 18.28 51.49 2.98
N SER A 142 19.19 51.84 3.90
CA SER A 142 19.26 53.18 4.46
C SER A 142 19.86 54.12 3.41
N MET A 143 19.01 54.91 2.75
CA MET A 143 19.44 56.01 1.88
C MET A 143 20.06 57.11 2.73
N MET A 144 21.36 57.42 2.52
CA MET A 144 21.99 58.61 3.07
C MET A 144 21.62 59.86 2.26
N PRO A 145 21.32 61.00 2.90
CA PRO A 145 21.04 62.24 2.19
C PRO A 145 22.33 62.88 1.64
N GLN A 146 22.27 63.33 0.38
CA GLN A 146 23.32 64.08 -0.29
C GLN A 146 23.57 65.42 0.42
N GLN A 147 24.83 65.74 0.67
CA GLN A 147 25.25 67.07 1.11
C GLN A 147 25.21 68.04 -0.08
N VAL A 148 24.48 69.14 0.10
CA VAL A 148 24.40 70.28 -0.81
C VAL A 148 25.71 71.06 -0.75
N LYS A 149 26.33 71.32 -1.91
CA LYS A 149 27.46 72.25 -2.04
C LYS A 149 26.91 73.69 -2.17
N SER A 150 27.42 74.62 -1.37
CA SER A 150 27.46 76.05 -1.68
C SER A 150 28.91 76.50 -1.74
#